data_AF-A0A966YF37-F1
#
_entry.id   AF-A0A966YF37-F1
#
_cell.length_a   1.000
_cell.length_b   1.000
_cell.length_c   1.000
_cell.angle_alpha   90.00
_cell.angle_beta   90.00
_cell.angle_gamma   90.00
#
_symmetry.space_group_name_H-M   'P 1'
#
loop_
_entity.id
_entity.type
_entity.pdbx_description
1 polymer ?
#
loop_
_entity_poly.entity_id
_entity_poly.type
_entity_poly.pdbx_seq_one_letter_code
_entity_poly.pdbx_strand_id
1 'polypeptide(L)'
;MNAPAVHPLRNRQGTILIVTLTVMSVMLALAAAMLRGTQLSRRQFRTELHVRQADQLLHAAIELTANRLVNDRPMSGQQIVSSKDIVGLHEASLMVTASPREAGGWLIKAVVEYPFGGLHPVRRRRTKVFLKTDQPQPPVPSSFKPTSSQEPT
;
A
#
# COMPACT_ATOMS: atom_id res chain seq x y z
N MET A 1 28.80 73.67 42.54
CA MET A 1 29.09 73.19 41.17
C MET A 1 28.63 71.74 41.10
N ASN A 2 27.47 71.48 40.52
CA ASN A 2 26.86 70.15 40.47
C ASN A 2 27.20 69.50 39.13
N ALA A 3 27.89 68.35 39.17
CA ALA A 3 28.12 67.53 37.99
C ALA A 3 26.86 66.71 37.66
N PRO A 4 26.45 66.61 36.38
CA PRO A 4 25.31 65.80 36.00
C PRO A 4 25.70 64.32 35.96
N ALA A 5 24.91 63.49 36.66
CA ALA A 5 24.99 62.04 36.58
C ALA A 5 24.49 61.57 35.21
N VAL A 6 25.41 61.12 34.36
CA VAL A 6 25.10 60.49 33.09
C VAL A 6 24.76 59.02 33.38
N HIS A 7 23.52 58.60 33.13
CA HIS A 7 23.09 57.20 33.27
C HIS A 7 23.26 56.43 31.93
N PRO A 8 24.22 55.50 31.80
CA PRO A 8 24.45 54.77 30.55
C PRO A 8 23.97 53.31 30.68
N LEU A 9 22.67 53.07 30.85
CA LEU A 9 22.17 51.67 30.99
C LEU A 9 20.93 51.34 30.15
N ARG A 10 20.34 52.33 29.45
CA ARG A 10 19.08 52.14 28.72
C ARG A 10 19.24 51.40 27.38
N ASN A 11 20.41 51.46 26.74
CA ASN A 11 20.67 50.78 25.46
C ASN A 11 20.80 49.25 25.59
N ARG A 12 21.34 48.73 26.70
CA ARG A 12 21.59 47.28 26.85
C ARG A 12 20.30 46.47 27.00
N GLN A 13 19.28 47.04 27.64
CA GLN A 13 18.00 46.38 27.83
C GLN A 13 17.22 46.21 26.51
N GLY A 14 17.31 47.18 25.60
CA GLY A 14 16.70 47.09 24.28
C GLY A 14 17.32 45.97 23.43
N THR A 15 18.65 45.83 23.46
CA THR A 15 19.35 44.77 22.71
C THR A 15 18.96 43.37 23.19
N ILE A 16 18.86 43.16 24.51
CA ILE A 16 18.45 41.86 25.07
C ILE A 16 17.03 41.51 24.61
N LEU A 17 16.10 42.46 24.64
CA LEU A 17 14.72 42.23 24.20
C LEU A 17 14.67 41.84 22.71
N ILE A 18 15.40 42.55 21.84
CA ILE A 18 15.46 42.23 20.41
C ILE A 18 16.00 40.81 20.21
N VAL A 19 17.11 40.46 20.86
CA VAL A 19 17.72 39.12 20.75
C VAL A 19 16.73 38.04 21.19
N THR A 20 16.06 38.22 22.34
CA THR A 20 15.07 37.24 22.81
C THR A 20 13.90 37.09 21.84
N LEU A 21 13.43 38.19 21.24
CA LEU A 21 12.33 38.17 20.28
C LEU A 21 12.74 37.48 18.97
N THR A 22 13.96 37.73 18.49
CA THR A 22 14.51 37.03 17.32
C THR A 22 14.63 35.52 17.58
N VAL A 23 15.16 35.12 18.74
CA VAL A 23 15.27 33.70 19.11
C VAL A 23 13.90 33.04 19.18
N MET A 24 12.92 33.67 19.82
CA MET A 24 11.53 33.15 19.88
C MET A 24 10.90 33.05 18.49
N SER A 25 11.11 34.04 17.63
CA SER A 25 10.64 34.03 16.25
C SER A 25 11.23 32.87 15.44
N VAL A 26 12.54 32.62 15.57
CA VAL A 26 13.21 31.49 14.94
C VAL A 26 12.66 30.15 15.46
N MET A 27 12.45 30.02 16.77
CA MET A 27 11.87 28.81 17.36
C MET A 27 10.44 28.55 16.86
N LEU A 28 9.62 29.58 16.76
CA LEU A 28 8.26 29.47 16.22
C LEU A 28 8.28 29.07 14.74
N ALA A 29 9.18 29.64 13.94
CA ALA A 29 9.35 29.27 12.53
C ALA A 29 9.76 27.80 12.37
N LEU A 30 10.68 27.30 13.20
CA LEU A 30 11.08 25.89 13.22
C LEU A 30 9.91 24.98 13.60
N ALA A 31 9.15 25.32 14.64
CA ALA A 31 7.98 24.55 15.05
C ALA A 31 6.92 24.48 13.94
N ALA A 32 6.66 25.61 13.27
CA ALA A 32 5.73 25.66 12.13
C ALA A 32 6.21 24.81 10.95
N ALA A 33 7.52 24.82 10.66
CA ALA A 33 8.11 24.00 9.60
C ALA A 33 7.98 22.50 9.90
N MET A 34 8.27 22.09 11.14
CA MET A 34 8.08 20.70 11.57
C MET A 34 6.62 20.27 11.46
N LEU A 35 5.69 21.11 11.92
CA LEU A 35 4.25 20.81 11.83
C LEU A 35 3.81 20.60 10.38
N ARG A 36 4.22 21.48 9.45
CA ARG A 36 3.96 21.30 8.02
C ARG A 36 4.59 20.01 7.47
N GLY A 37 5.83 19.71 7.88
CA GLY A 37 6.51 18.47 7.53
C GLY A 37 5.73 17.22 7.96
N THR A 38 5.23 17.20 9.20
CA THR A 38 4.42 16.06 9.69
C THR A 38 3.10 15.90 8.92
N GLN A 39 2.44 17.00 8.54
CA GLN A 39 1.21 16.95 7.75
C GLN A 39 1.46 16.39 6.35
N LEU A 40 2.54 16.82 5.69
CA LEU A 40 2.91 16.32 4.37
C LEU A 40 3.26 14.83 4.42
N SER A 41 4.07 14.44 5.41
CA SER A 41 4.46 13.04 5.63
C SER A 41 3.24 12.14 5.85
N ARG A 42 2.25 12.57 6.66
CA ARG A 42 0.99 11.81 6.85
C ARG A 42 0.22 11.61 5.54
N ARG A 43 0.18 12.62 4.66
CA ARG A 43 -0.47 12.50 3.36
C ARG A 43 0.26 11.50 2.46
N GLN A 44 1.59 11.57 2.43
CA GLN A 44 2.42 10.64 1.66
C GLN A 44 2.24 9.19 2.15
N PHE A 45 2.29 8.96 3.46
CA PHE A 45 2.08 7.63 4.03
C PHE A 45 0.71 7.06 3.70
N ARG A 46 -0.37 7.87 3.73
CA ARG A 46 -1.71 7.40 3.34
C ARG A 46 -1.75 6.96 1.88
N THR A 47 -1.20 7.78 0.98
CA THR A 47 -1.13 7.43 -0.44
C THR A 47 -0.31 6.17 -0.67
N GLU A 48 0.82 6.03 0.01
CA GLU A 48 1.67 4.85 -0.08
C GLU A 48 0.96 3.59 0.41
N LEU A 49 0.25 3.67 1.54
CA LEU A 49 -0.58 2.57 2.04
C LEU A 49 -1.66 2.17 1.03
N HIS A 50 -2.34 3.13 0.41
CA HIS A 50 -3.35 2.84 -0.62
C HIS A 50 -2.74 2.14 -1.84
N VAL A 51 -1.56 2.59 -2.28
CA VAL A 51 -0.83 1.94 -3.39
C VAL A 51 -0.46 0.50 -3.02
N ARG A 52 0.13 0.29 -1.83
CA ARG A 52 0.52 -1.05 -1.37
C ARG A 52 -0.69 -1.98 -1.25
N GLN A 53 -1.81 -1.48 -0.72
CA GLN A 53 -3.05 -2.26 -0.62
C GLN A 53 -3.58 -2.66 -2.00
N ALA A 54 -3.61 -1.72 -2.96
CA ALA A 54 -4.03 -2.00 -4.33
C ALA A 54 -3.13 -3.06 -4.99
N ASP A 55 -1.82 -2.98 -4.78
CA ASP A 55 -0.85 -3.94 -5.34
C ASP A 55 -1.01 -5.34 -4.71
N GLN A 56 -1.26 -5.43 -3.40
CA GLN A 56 -1.53 -6.71 -2.72
C GLN A 56 -2.82 -7.36 -3.23
N LEU A 57 -3.91 -6.59 -3.34
CA LEU A 57 -5.17 -7.09 -3.87
C LEU A 57 -5.04 -7.56 -5.31
N LEU A 58 -4.25 -6.84 -6.10
CA LEU A 58 -3.99 -7.19 -7.48
C LEU A 58 -3.15 -8.48 -7.59
N HIS A 59 -2.20 -8.69 -6.68
CA HIS A 59 -1.44 -9.94 -6.62
C HIS A 59 -2.34 -11.12 -6.25
N ALA A 60 -3.11 -10.99 -5.18
CA ALA A 60 -4.05 -12.01 -4.72
C ALA A 60 -5.08 -12.36 -5.81
N ALA A 61 -5.60 -11.35 -6.53
CA ALA A 61 -6.55 -11.57 -7.61
C ALA A 61 -5.95 -12.39 -8.76
N ILE A 62 -4.71 -12.10 -9.16
CA ILE A 62 -4.02 -12.86 -10.22
C ILE A 62 -3.79 -14.31 -9.77
N GLU A 63 -3.35 -14.52 -8.53
CA GLU A 63 -3.11 -15.86 -7.99
C GLU A 63 -4.40 -16.68 -7.88
N LEU A 64 -5.46 -16.08 -7.35
CA LEU A 64 -6.78 -16.71 -7.25
C LEU A 64 -7.32 -17.08 -8.64
N THR A 65 -7.16 -16.19 -9.62
CA THR A 65 -7.58 -16.47 -11.00
C THR A 65 -6.75 -17.58 -11.63
N ALA A 66 -5.44 -17.59 -11.40
CA ALA A 66 -4.57 -18.66 -11.87
C ALA A 66 -4.96 -20.02 -11.28
N ASN A 67 -5.22 -20.07 -9.97
CA ASN A 67 -5.69 -21.29 -9.29
C ASN A 67 -7.06 -21.77 -9.81
N ARG A 68 -7.97 -20.85 -10.15
CA ARG A 68 -9.26 -21.20 -10.75
C ARG A 68 -9.12 -21.71 -12.19
N LEU A 69 -8.17 -21.18 -12.95
CA LEU A 69 -7.86 -21.67 -14.30
C LEU A 69 -7.30 -23.08 -14.31
N VAL A 70 -6.58 -23.51 -13.26
CA VAL A 70 -6.15 -24.91 -13.10
C VAL A 70 -7.34 -25.86 -12.93
N ASN A 71 -8.44 -25.37 -12.37
CA ASN A 71 -9.67 -26.14 -12.13
C ASN A 71 -10.71 -25.98 -13.26
N ASP A 72 -10.30 -25.51 -14.45
CA ASP A 72 -11.15 -25.22 -15.61
C ASP A 72 -12.37 -24.33 -15.32
N ARG A 73 -12.24 -23.41 -14.35
CA ARG A 73 -13.25 -22.39 -14.04
C ARG A 73 -12.74 -21.00 -14.37
N PRO A 74 -12.74 -20.58 -15.65
CA PRO A 74 -12.33 -19.24 -16.02
C PRO A 74 -13.22 -18.21 -15.32
N MET A 75 -12.60 -17.33 -14.53
CA MET A 75 -13.29 -16.23 -13.88
C MET A 75 -12.97 -14.94 -14.64
N SER A 76 -14.01 -14.34 -15.21
CA SER A 76 -13.99 -12.98 -15.71
C SER A 76 -15.15 -12.23 -15.07
N GLY A 77 -14.88 -11.06 -14.51
CA GLY A 77 -15.90 -10.28 -13.85
C GLY A 77 -15.34 -9.14 -13.02
N GLN A 78 -16.27 -8.28 -12.60
CA GLN A 78 -16.03 -7.24 -11.63
C GLN A 78 -16.56 -7.73 -10.27
N GLN A 79 -15.77 -7.51 -9.23
CA GLN A 79 -16.12 -7.81 -7.85
C GLN A 79 -15.78 -6.60 -6.99
N ILE A 80 -16.71 -6.22 -6.12
CA ILE A 80 -16.46 -5.26 -5.05
C ILE A 80 -15.98 -6.06 -3.84
N VAL A 81 -14.81 -5.69 -3.32
CA VAL A 81 -14.23 -6.27 -2.12
C VAL A 81 -14.59 -5.38 -0.95
N SER A 82 -15.27 -5.95 0.05
CA SER A 82 -15.71 -5.22 1.23
C SER A 82 -14.52 -4.78 2.08
N SER A 83 -14.66 -3.66 2.78
CA SER A 83 -13.66 -3.21 3.76
C SER A 83 -13.42 -4.22 4.90
N LYS A 84 -14.36 -5.15 5.15
CA LYS A 84 -14.20 -6.22 6.13
C LYS A 84 -13.19 -7.29 5.70
N ASP A 85 -12.96 -7.43 4.40
CA ASP A 85 -12.10 -8.47 3.83
C ASP A 85 -10.68 -7.98 3.55
N ILE A 86 -10.41 -6.69 3.80
CA ILE A 86 -9.14 -6.04 3.46
C ILE A 86 -8.63 -5.17 4.61
N VAL A 87 -7.33 -4.90 4.60
CA VAL A 87 -6.72 -3.98 5.56
C VAL A 87 -7.03 -2.55 5.12
N GLY A 88 -8.11 -1.99 5.66
CA GLY A 88 -8.55 -0.65 5.30
C GLY A 88 -9.96 -0.32 5.76
N LEU A 89 -10.35 0.95 5.63
CA LEU A 89 -11.71 1.41 5.95
C LEU A 89 -12.61 1.48 4.70
N HIS A 90 -12.02 1.44 3.51
CA HIS A 90 -12.71 1.65 2.26
C HIS A 90 -12.88 0.34 1.50
N GLU A 91 -13.85 0.30 0.60
CA GLU A 91 -14.03 -0.82 -0.32
C GLU A 91 -13.02 -0.75 -1.47
N ALA A 92 -12.84 -1.86 -2.19
CA ALA A 92 -12.03 -1.93 -3.40
C ALA A 92 -12.86 -2.46 -4.57
N SER A 93 -12.63 -1.93 -5.77
CA SER A 93 -13.20 -2.50 -7.00
C SER A 93 -12.13 -3.30 -7.71
N LEU A 94 -12.37 -4.60 -7.89
CA LEU A 94 -11.50 -5.53 -8.58
C LEU A 94 -12.17 -5.97 -9.87
N MET A 95 -11.47 -5.84 -10.99
CA MET A 95 -11.90 -6.34 -12.28
C MET A 95 -10.83 -7.28 -12.82
N VAL A 96 -11.22 -8.54 -13.06
CA VAL A 96 -10.34 -9.55 -13.64
C VAL A 96 -10.93 -10.01 -14.96
N THR A 97 -10.07 -10.11 -15.97
CA THR A 97 -10.40 -10.72 -17.25
C THR A 97 -9.35 -11.76 -17.59
N ALA A 98 -9.79 -12.98 -17.89
CA ALA A 98 -8.94 -14.07 -18.34
C ALA A 98 -9.33 -14.43 -19.78
N SER A 99 -8.35 -14.37 -20.69
CA SER A 99 -8.55 -14.73 -22.11
C SER A 99 -7.52 -15.76 -22.56
N PRO A 100 -7.91 -16.78 -23.33
CA PRO A 100 -6.96 -17.73 -23.91
C PRO A 100 -6.05 -17.02 -24.93
N ARG A 101 -4.81 -17.51 -25.09
CA ARG A 101 -3.83 -16.98 -26.05
C ARG A 101 -3.59 -17.98 -27.18
N GLU A 102 -3.41 -17.48 -28.40
CA GLU A 102 -3.12 -18.29 -29.60
C GLU A 102 -1.88 -19.18 -29.46
N ALA A 103 -0.83 -18.68 -28.80
CA ALA A 103 0.42 -19.42 -28.53
C ALA A 103 0.28 -20.48 -27.40
N GLY A 104 -0.93 -20.76 -26.94
CA GLY A 104 -1.20 -21.56 -25.76
C GLY A 104 -1.09 -20.77 -24.45
N GLY A 105 -1.84 -21.22 -23.44
CA GLY A 105 -1.90 -20.59 -22.12
C GLY A 105 -2.98 -19.52 -21.99
N TRP A 106 -2.93 -18.79 -20.87
CA TRP A 106 -3.93 -17.81 -20.45
C TRP A 106 -3.31 -16.44 -20.19
N LEU A 107 -3.96 -15.40 -20.69
CA LEU A 107 -3.65 -14.01 -20.39
C LEU A 107 -4.62 -13.51 -19.31
N ILE A 108 -4.10 -13.21 -18.12
CA ILE A 108 -4.87 -12.66 -17.01
C ILE A 108 -4.58 -11.17 -16.91
N LYS A 109 -5.61 -10.34 -17.03
CA LYS A 109 -5.56 -8.89 -16.78
C LYS A 109 -6.37 -8.59 -15.54
N ALA A 110 -5.72 -8.08 -14.52
CA ALA A 110 -6.36 -7.60 -13.29
C ALA A 110 -6.22 -6.09 -13.19
N VAL A 111 -7.30 -5.43 -12.79
CA VAL A 111 -7.38 -4.00 -12.52
C VAL A 111 -7.99 -3.85 -11.14
N VAL A 112 -7.31 -3.13 -10.25
CA VAL A 112 -7.79 -2.81 -8.90
C VAL A 112 -7.89 -1.31 -8.76
N GLU A 113 -8.97 -0.86 -8.14
CA GLU A 113 -9.17 0.52 -7.71
C GLU A 113 -9.41 0.55 -6.20
N TYR A 114 -8.58 1.31 -5.49
CA TYR A 114 -8.67 1.49 -4.04
C TYR A 114 -8.14 2.87 -3.61
N PRO A 115 -8.81 3.59 -2.70
CA PRO A 115 -10.15 3.32 -2.17
C PRO A 115 -11.23 3.54 -3.23
N PHE A 116 -12.19 2.62 -3.34
CA PHE A 116 -13.30 2.74 -4.29
C PHE A 116 -14.27 3.85 -3.85
N GLY A 117 -14.63 4.73 -4.80
CA GLY A 117 -15.48 5.89 -4.53
C GLY A 117 -14.85 6.97 -3.64
N GLY A 118 -13.56 6.86 -3.32
CA GLY A 118 -12.84 7.85 -2.50
C GLY A 118 -12.45 9.11 -3.28
N LEU A 119 -12.02 10.16 -2.56
CA LEU A 119 -11.55 11.42 -3.14
C LEU A 119 -10.28 11.28 -4.01
N HIS A 120 -9.43 10.30 -3.67
CA HIS A 120 -8.16 10.04 -4.36
C HIS A 120 -8.00 8.53 -4.62
N PRO A 121 -8.74 7.97 -5.59
CA PRO A 121 -8.67 6.56 -5.90
C PRO A 121 -7.35 6.25 -6.60
N VAL A 122 -6.68 5.19 -6.17
CA VAL A 122 -5.51 4.65 -6.84
C VAL A 122 -5.96 3.48 -7.71
N ARG A 123 -5.74 3.61 -9.03
CA ARG A 123 -6.03 2.54 -9.99
C ARG A 123 -4.74 1.88 -10.46
N ARG A 124 -4.60 0.57 -10.21
CA ARG A 124 -3.47 -0.24 -10.65
C ARG A 124 -3.94 -1.33 -11.61
N ARG A 125 -3.11 -1.63 -12.59
CA ARG A 125 -3.35 -2.67 -13.58
C ARG A 125 -2.10 -3.53 -13.69
N ARG A 126 -2.30 -4.83 -13.81
CA ARG A 126 -1.25 -5.78 -14.09
C ARG A 126 -1.77 -6.85 -15.02
N THR A 127 -0.90 -7.29 -15.90
CA THR A 127 -1.17 -8.35 -16.84
C THR A 127 -0.12 -9.43 -16.61
N LYS A 128 -0.55 -10.68 -16.44
CA LYS A 128 0.34 -11.83 -16.30
C LYS A 128 -0.06 -12.90 -17.30
N VAL A 129 0.93 -13.49 -17.96
CA VAL A 129 0.76 -14.59 -18.90
C VAL A 129 1.08 -15.87 -18.14
N PHE A 130 0.22 -16.87 -18.26
CA PHE A 130 0.43 -18.21 -17.73
C PHE A 130 0.55 -19.18 -18.91
N LEU A 131 1.70 -19.81 -19.05
CA LEU A 131 1.93 -20.82 -20.07
C LEU A 131 1.30 -22.14 -19.62
N LYS A 132 0.78 -22.93 -20.57
CA LYS A 132 0.14 -24.23 -20.28
C LYS A 132 1.10 -25.21 -19.56
N THR A 133 2.41 -25.07 -19.79
CA THR A 133 3.46 -25.92 -19.19
C THR A 133 3.74 -25.61 -17.73
N ASP A 134 3.41 -24.40 -17.25
CA ASP A 134 3.63 -23.96 -15.86
C ASP A 134 2.39 -24.15 -14.98
N GLN A 135 1.39 -24.93 -15.42
CA GLN A 135 0.27 -25.27 -14.53
C GLN A 135 0.83 -26.08 -13.34
N PRO A 136 0.63 -25.63 -12.09
CA PRO A 136 1.00 -26.43 -10.93
C PRO A 136 0.22 -27.74 -10.99
N GLN A 137 0.94 -28.81 -11.28
CA GLN A 137 0.39 -30.15 -11.38
C GLN A 137 -0.29 -30.47 -10.05
N PRO A 138 -1.56 -30.91 -10.03
CA PRO A 138 -2.23 -31.26 -8.79
C PRO A 138 -1.36 -32.27 -8.04
N PRO A 139 -1.25 -32.16 -6.70
CA PRO A 139 -0.46 -33.11 -5.92
C PRO A 139 -0.98 -34.51 -6.24
N VAL A 140 -0.13 -35.31 -6.87
CA VAL A 140 -0.46 -36.69 -7.23
C VAL A 140 -0.86 -37.37 -5.93
N PRO A 141 -2.09 -37.90 -5.78
CA PRO A 141 -2.45 -38.66 -4.60
C PRO A 141 -1.45 -39.82 -4.54
N SER A 142 -0.60 -39.80 -3.52
CA SER A 142 0.31 -40.89 -3.22
C SER A 142 -0.57 -42.13 -2.99
N SER A 143 -0.69 -42.96 -4.04
CA SER A 143 -1.31 -44.28 -3.93
C SER A 143 -0.60 -45.01 -2.80
N PHE A 144 -1.27 -45.08 -1.65
CA PHE A 144 -0.89 -45.97 -0.57
C PHE A 144 -0.88 -47.38 -1.16
N LYS A 145 0.31 -47.89 -1.46
CA LYS A 145 0.52 -49.27 -1.81
C LYS A 145 0.19 -50.07 -0.54
N PRO A 146 -0.90 -50.87 -0.49
CA PRO A 146 -1.13 -51.71 0.67
C PRO A 146 0.02 -52.72 0.71
N THR A 147 0.81 -52.65 1.78
CA THR A 147 1.80 -53.67 2.12
C THR A 147 1.05 -54.97 2.36
N SER A 148 0.97 -55.80 1.33
CA SER A 148 0.68 -57.22 1.49
C SER A 148 1.91 -57.86 2.12
N SER A 149 1.76 -58.33 3.35
CA SER A 149 2.67 -59.28 4.00
C SER A 149 1.76 -60.29 4.69
N GLN A 150 1.40 -61.35 3.97
CA GLN A 150 2.04 -62.67 4.06
C GLN A 150 1.96 -63.27 5.46
N GLU A 151 0.89 -64.04 5.66
CA GLU A 151 0.83 -65.19 6.56
C GLU A 151 1.47 -66.39 5.83
N PRO A 152 2.49 -67.02 6.42
CA PRO A 152 2.33 -68.42 6.87
C PRO A 152 3.03 -68.64 8.22
N THR A 153 2.57 -69.50 9.12
CA THR A 153 2.57 -70.97 9.01
C THR A 153 1.78 -71.54 10.20
#